data_AF-A0A1E4INH4-F1
#
_entry.id   AF-A0A1E4INH4-F1
#
_cell.length_a   1.000
_cell.length_b   1.000
_cell.length_c   1.000
_cell.angle_alpha   90.00
_cell.angle_beta   90.00
_cell.angle_gamma   90.00
#
_symmetry.space_group_name_H-M   'P 1'
#
loop_
_entity.id
_entity.type
_entity.pdbx_description
1 polymer ?
#
loop_
_entity_poly.entity_id
_entity_poly.type
_entity_poly.pdbx_seq_one_letter_code
_entity_poly.pdbx_strand_id
1 'polypeptide(L)'
;MTYAEALKIMGKPNAETVNNTGKAWIPTYNGTDRWRHYLAYKGQGVLVFAGAAGGEIAEISRTKSYTPDVLIQIVHNPQDTGRF
;
A
#
# COMPACT_ATOMS: atom_id res chain seq x y z
N MET A 1 10.37 1.02 -6.69
CA MET A 1 9.47 0.12 -7.45
C MET A 1 8.06 0.65 -7.31
N THR A 2 7.40 0.88 -8.43
CA THR A 2 6.01 1.36 -8.48
C THR A 2 5.04 0.22 -8.22
N TYR A 3 3.81 0.57 -7.83
CA TYR A 3 2.71 -0.38 -7.69
C TYR A 3 2.48 -1.23 -8.95
N ALA A 4 2.44 -0.59 -10.13
CA ALA A 4 2.21 -1.26 -11.40
C ALA A 4 3.34 -2.25 -11.76
N GLU A 5 4.59 -1.88 -11.51
CA GLU A 5 5.74 -2.77 -11.72
C GLU A 5 5.67 -3.99 -10.79
N ALA A 6 5.35 -3.79 -9.51
CA ALA A 6 5.24 -4.88 -8.55
C ALA A 6 4.11 -5.86 -8.93
N LEU A 7 2.94 -5.34 -9.32
CA LEU A 7 1.84 -6.16 -9.83
C LEU A 7 2.19 -6.91 -11.11
N LYS A 8 3.00 -6.31 -11.99
CA LYS A 8 3.47 -6.98 -13.21
C LYS A 8 4.40 -8.15 -12.89
N ILE A 9 5.20 -8.05 -11.83
CA ILE A 9 6.14 -9.10 -11.40
C ILE A 9 5.41 -10.20 -10.63
N MET A 10 4.57 -9.83 -9.66
CA MET A 10 3.97 -10.76 -8.70
C MET A 10 2.59 -11.27 -9.14
N GLY A 11 1.96 -10.61 -10.10
CA GLY A 11 0.59 -10.87 -10.51
C GLY A 11 -0.44 -10.29 -9.55
N LYS A 12 -1.69 -10.75 -9.71
CA LYS A 12 -2.83 -10.28 -8.93
C LYS A 12 -2.72 -10.78 -7.47
N PRO A 13 -2.84 -9.89 -6.47
CA PRO A 13 -2.85 -10.29 -5.06
C PRO A 13 -4.13 -11.06 -4.71
N ASN A 14 -4.07 -11.85 -3.64
CA ASN A 14 -5.23 -12.57 -3.10
C ASN A 14 -6.18 -11.64 -2.36
N ALA A 15 -5.62 -10.65 -1.65
CA ALA A 15 -6.35 -9.60 -0.99
C ALA A 15 -5.54 -8.30 -1.05
N GLU A 16 -6.24 -7.18 -1.03
CA GLU A 16 -5.65 -5.84 -0.92
C GLU A 16 -6.40 -5.04 0.15
N THR A 17 -5.68 -4.22 0.92
CA THR A 17 -6.29 -3.29 1.87
C THR A 17 -5.45 -2.02 1.99
N VAL A 18 -6.12 -0.91 2.29
CA VAL A 18 -5.49 0.41 2.45
C VAL A 18 -5.85 0.96 3.82
N ASN A 19 -4.84 1.34 4.61
CA ASN A 19 -5.02 1.87 5.95
C ASN A 19 -4.29 3.19 6.14
N ASN A 20 -4.92 4.13 6.86
CA ASN A 20 -4.25 5.36 7.30
C ASN A 20 -3.18 5.01 8.32
N THR A 21 -2.05 5.68 8.24
CA THR A 21 -1.04 5.60 9.31
C THR A 21 -1.29 6.71 10.34
N GLY A 22 -0.60 6.65 11.47
CA GLY A 22 -0.59 7.76 12.44
C GLY A 22 -0.14 9.09 11.83
N LYS A 23 0.61 9.07 10.73
CA LYS A 23 1.15 10.27 10.08
C LYS A 23 0.08 11.09 9.36
N ALA A 24 -1.03 10.47 8.94
CA ALA A 24 -2.16 11.20 8.36
C ALA A 24 -2.77 12.22 9.34
N TRP A 25 -2.71 11.93 10.64
CA TRP A 25 -3.34 12.75 11.68
C TRP A 25 -2.45 13.87 12.20
N ILE A 26 -1.22 14.01 11.69
CA ILE A 26 -0.32 15.09 12.07
C ILE A 26 -0.66 16.31 11.19
N PRO A 27 -1.18 17.41 11.75
CA PRO A 27 -1.73 18.53 10.96
C PRO A 27 -0.72 19.20 10.02
N THR A 28 0.57 19.22 10.38
CA THR A 28 1.64 19.86 9.60
C THR A 28 2.47 18.86 8.79
N TYR A 29 2.09 17.57 8.78
CA TYR A 29 2.87 16.54 8.09
C TYR A 29 2.49 16.42 6.63
N ASN A 30 3.33 16.99 5.76
CA ASN A 30 3.19 16.89 4.31
C ASN A 30 4.10 15.82 3.69
N GLY A 31 4.59 14.87 4.50
CA GLY A 31 5.45 13.78 4.03
C GLY A 31 4.69 12.60 3.42
N THR A 32 5.47 11.60 3.00
CA THR A 32 4.97 10.31 2.48
C THR A 32 4.45 9.39 3.60
N ASP A 33 3.88 8.23 3.27
CA ASP A 33 3.44 7.23 4.28
C ASP A 33 2.32 7.74 5.20
N ARG A 34 1.48 8.69 4.75
CA ARG A 34 0.22 9.07 5.43
C ARG A 34 -0.79 7.92 5.40
N TRP A 35 -0.67 7.03 4.42
CA TRP A 35 -1.45 5.80 4.30
C TRP A 35 -0.57 4.70 3.70
N ARG A 36 -0.97 3.44 3.91
CA ARG A 36 -0.29 2.25 3.41
C ARG A 36 -1.24 1.34 2.67
N HIS A 37 -0.76 0.80 1.57
CA HIS A 37 -1.42 -0.22 0.78
C HIS A 37 -0.73 -1.57 1.03
N TYR A 38 -1.50 -2.57 1.41
CA TYR A 38 -1.03 -3.92 1.67
C TYR A 38 -1.58 -4.84 0.60
N LEU A 39 -0.70 -5.62 -0.04
CA LEU A 39 -1.07 -6.65 -1.01
C LEU A 39 -0.65 -8.01 -0.47
N ALA A 40 -1.62 -8.85 -0.11
CA ALA A 40 -1.38 -10.17 0.43
C ALA A 40 -1.38 -11.23 -0.68
N TYR A 41 -0.35 -12.07 -0.66
CA TYR A 41 -0.13 -13.19 -1.58
C TYR A 41 -0.06 -14.48 -0.77
N LYS A 42 -1.05 -15.35 -0.94
CA LYS A 42 -1.18 -16.61 -0.21
C LYS A 42 0.05 -17.47 -0.41
N GLY A 43 0.68 -17.89 0.69
CA GLY A 43 1.90 -18.70 0.68
C GLY A 43 3.17 -17.97 0.26
N GLN A 44 3.14 -16.64 0.11
CA GLN A 44 4.31 -15.82 -0.23
C GLN A 44 4.54 -14.70 0.77
N GLY A 45 3.47 -14.05 1.25
CA GLY A 45 3.53 -12.96 2.22
C GLY A 45 2.85 -11.69 1.71
N VAL A 46 3.32 -10.53 2.17
CA VAL A 46 2.66 -9.23 1.95
C VAL A 46 3.64 -8.21 1.38
N LEU A 47 3.22 -7.50 0.34
CA LEU A 47 3.89 -6.29 -0.13
C LEU A 47 3.24 -5.07 0.53
N VAL A 48 4.05 -4.14 1.01
CA VAL A 48 3.56 -2.91 1.64
C VAL A 48 4.07 -1.71 0.86
N PHE A 49 3.13 -0.89 0.40
CA PHE A 49 3.39 0.37 -0.26
C PHE A 49 3.01 1.52 0.66
N ALA A 50 3.76 2.61 0.56
CA ALA A 50 3.44 3.87 1.19
C ALA A 50 2.93 4.86 0.15
N GLY A 51 1.87 5.58 0.52
CA GLY A 51 1.36 6.68 -0.27
C GLY A 51 2.37 7.81 -0.44
N ALA A 52 2.35 8.46 -1.61
CA ALA A 52 3.16 9.63 -1.86
C ALA A 52 2.71 10.85 -1.01
N ALA A 53 3.58 11.86 -0.95
CA ALA A 53 3.31 13.09 -0.23
C ALA A 53 2.04 13.79 -0.77
N GLY A 54 1.22 14.33 0.13
CA GLY A 54 0.05 15.15 -0.21
C GLY A 54 -1.25 14.39 -0.48
N GLY A 55 -1.28 13.06 -0.40
CA GLY A 55 -2.52 12.29 -0.57
C GLY A 55 -3.14 11.85 0.76
N GLU A 56 -4.42 12.14 0.96
CA GLU A 56 -5.25 11.47 1.97
C GLU A 56 -6.05 10.32 1.35
N ILE A 57 -6.36 9.26 2.12
CA ILE A 57 -7.19 8.14 1.61
C ILE A 57 -8.52 8.66 1.04
N ALA A 58 -9.12 9.67 1.67
CA ALA A 58 -10.37 10.28 1.21
C ALA A 58 -10.26 10.91 -0.18
N GLU A 59 -9.08 11.42 -0.55
CA GLU A 59 -8.82 12.02 -1.85
C GLU A 59 -8.60 10.95 -2.93
N ILE A 60 -7.95 9.85 -2.56
CA ILE A 60 -7.73 8.67 -3.42
C ILE A 60 -9.05 7.95 -3.71
N SER A 61 -9.90 7.77 -2.70
CA SER A 61 -11.23 7.16 -2.88
C SER A 61 -12.14 7.98 -3.79
N ARG A 62 -12.02 9.31 -3.79
CA ARG A 62 -12.84 10.21 -4.64
C ARG A 62 -12.35 10.31 -6.07
N THR A 63 -11.04 10.39 -6.27
CA THR A 63 -10.45 10.64 -7.59
C THR A 63 -10.09 9.36 -8.33
N LYS A 64 -10.01 8.22 -7.62
CA LYS A 64 -9.39 6.97 -8.10
C LYS A 64 -7.97 7.17 -8.68
N SER A 65 -7.39 8.35 -8.47
CA SER A 65 -6.02 8.66 -8.81
C SER A 65 -5.18 8.27 -7.61
N TYR A 66 -4.65 7.05 -7.66
CA TYR A 66 -3.63 6.65 -6.73
C TYR A 66 -2.42 7.56 -6.97
N THR A 67 -2.10 8.42 -6.01
CA THR A 67 -0.76 8.99 -5.95
C THR A 67 0.23 7.83 -5.98
N PRO A 68 1.31 7.92 -6.77
CA PRO A 68 2.14 6.75 -7.06
C PRO A 68 2.72 6.15 -5.78
N ASP A 69 2.22 4.96 -5.47
CA ASP A 69 2.63 4.16 -4.34
C ASP A 69 4.08 3.70 -4.49
N VAL A 70 4.86 3.87 -3.42
CA VAL A 70 6.25 3.41 -3.35
C VAL A 70 6.31 2.16 -2.50
N LEU A 71 6.90 1.09 -3.03
CA LEU A 71 7.14 -0.13 -2.25
C LEU A 71 8.14 0.18 -1.13
N ILE A 72 7.72 0.00 0.13
CA ILE A 72 8.54 0.28 1.32
C ILE A 72 8.94 -0.98 2.08
N GLN A 73 8.19 -2.07 1.94
CA GLN A 73 8.47 -3.30 2.67
C GLN A 73 7.99 -4.52 1.89
N ILE A 74 8.77 -5.60 1.99
CA ILE A 74 8.41 -6.95 1.54
C ILE A 74 8.44 -7.83 2.79
N VAL A 75 7.29 -8.38 3.15
CA VAL A 75 7.17 -9.37 4.23
C VAL A 75 7.04 -10.72 3.56
N HIS A 76 8.05 -11.58 3.70
CA HIS A 76 7.94 -12.95 3.26
C HIS A 76 7.33 -13.81 4.37
N ASN A 77 6.24 -14.51 4.06
CA ASN A 77 5.61 -15.47 4.96
C ASN A 77 5.03 -16.65 4.14
N PRO A 78 5.66 -17.84 4.18
CA PRO A 78 5.16 -19.00 3.45
C PRO A 78 3.85 -19.56 4.02
N GLN A 79 3.46 -19.14 5.23
CA GLN A 79 2.19 -19.52 5.87
C GLN A 79 1.13 -18.43 5.72
N ASP A 80 1.36 -17.41 4.90
CA ASP A 80 0.39 -16.34 4.70
C ASP A 80 -0.91 -16.88 4.09
N THR A 81 -2.03 -16.52 4.70
CA THR A 81 -3.35 -16.99 4.25
C THR A 81 -3.88 -16.22 3.04
N GLY A 82 -3.23 -15.11 2.66
CA GLY A 82 -3.65 -14.23 1.59
C GLY A 82 -4.89 -13.41 1.95
N ARG A 83 -5.06 -13.07 3.23
CA ARG A 83 -6.22 -12.36 3.80
C ARG A 83 -5.76 -11.36 4.86
N PHE A 84 -6.55 -10.30 5.06
CA PHE A 84 -6.38 -9.29 6.10
C PHE A 84 -7.41 -9.46 7.20
#